data_AF-A0A382ZMI9-F1
#
_entry.id   AF-A0A382ZMI9-F1
#
_cell.length_a   1.000
_cell.length_b   1.000
_cell.length_c   1.000
_cell.angle_alpha   90.00
_cell.angle_beta   90.00
_cell.angle_gamma   90.00
#
_symmetry.space_group_name_H-M   'P 1'
#
loop_
_entity.id
_entity.type
_entity.pdbx_description
1 polymer ?
#
loop_
_entity_poly.entity_id
_entity_poly.type
_entity_poly.pdbx_seq_one_letter_code
_entity_poly.pdbx_strand_id
1 'polypeptide(L)'
;RIAEFLEVMEDTIKVYDLIDGMPDYLPTVDYPRTPGYRPSAEENPLNAWYVKCEVKGAPRGPLAGKTVALKDNISLAGVPMMNGASTLEGYIPDVDATVVTRILDAGGTIVGKAHCEYFCLSGGSHTNATGPCHNPHRMGYSAGGSSSGSGALVASGEVDMAMGGDQGGSIRMPAAYCGCYGLKPTHGLVPYTGVMPIETTIDHTGPMTQNVADNALLLEVIAGEDGLDPRQYAPRVDHYTSALGRGVRGLKIGVV
;
A
#
# COMPACT_ATOMS: atom_id res chain seq x y z
N ARG A 1 -43.10 24.84 -5.40
CA ARG A 1 -42.09 24.08 -6.18
C ARG A 1 -40.81 23.86 -5.40
N ILE A 2 -39.86 24.80 -5.22
CA ILE A 2 -38.64 24.53 -4.40
C ILE A 2 -38.99 24.18 -2.96
N ALA A 3 -39.94 24.89 -2.34
CA ALA A 3 -40.38 24.61 -0.97
C ALA A 3 -40.96 23.19 -0.81
N GLU A 4 -41.72 22.70 -1.80
CA GLU A 4 -42.26 21.33 -1.80
C GLU A 4 -41.13 20.28 -1.85
N PHE A 5 -40.05 20.53 -2.60
CA PHE A 5 -38.89 19.63 -2.61
C PHE A 5 -38.15 19.63 -1.27
N LEU A 6 -37.98 20.79 -0.64
CA LEU A 6 -37.33 20.90 0.66
C LEU A 6 -38.13 20.19 1.75
N GLU A 7 -39.46 20.35 1.75
CA GLU A 7 -40.36 19.68 2.69
C GLU A 7 -40.29 18.15 2.55
N VAL A 8 -40.26 17.63 1.32
CA VAL A 8 -40.12 16.18 1.08
C VAL A 8 -38.75 15.65 1.48
N MET A 9 -37.68 16.43 1.32
CA MET A 9 -36.32 16.03 1.71
C MET A 9 -36.07 16.13 3.21
N GLU A 10 -36.84 16.94 3.95
CA GLU A 10 -36.57 17.26 5.35
C GLU A 10 -36.41 16.01 6.23
N ASP A 11 -37.33 15.06 6.12
CA ASP A 11 -37.26 13.83 6.92
C ASP A 11 -36.10 12.92 6.50
N THR A 12 -35.70 12.97 5.22
CA THR A 12 -34.50 12.27 4.76
C THR A 12 -33.25 12.92 5.36
N ILE A 13 -33.14 14.25 5.34
CA ILE A 13 -32.01 15.00 5.93
C ILE A 13 -31.91 14.74 7.43
N LYS A 14 -33.02 14.71 8.17
CA LYS A 14 -33.02 14.37 9.61
C LYS A 14 -32.41 13.00 9.91
N VAL A 15 -32.55 12.03 9.00
CA VAL A 15 -31.89 10.72 9.15
C VAL A 15 -30.37 10.86 8.98
N TYR A 16 -29.90 11.70 8.06
CA TYR A 16 -28.47 12.01 7.94
C TYR A 16 -27.96 12.75 9.18
N ASP A 17 -28.70 13.75 9.69
CA ASP A 17 -28.32 14.47 10.92
C ASP A 17 -28.19 13.52 12.12
N LEU A 18 -29.06 12.50 12.22
CA LEU A 18 -28.97 11.47 13.25
C LEU A 18 -27.67 10.68 13.12
N ILE A 19 -27.30 10.28 11.89
CA ILE A 19 -26.06 9.54 11.61
C ILE A 19 -24.83 10.42 11.91
N ASP A 20 -24.84 11.68 11.50
CA ASP A 20 -23.75 12.64 11.76
C ASP A 20 -23.57 12.92 13.27
N GLY A 21 -24.63 12.76 14.07
CA GLY A 21 -24.58 12.85 15.52
C GLY A 21 -24.07 11.60 16.23
N MET A 22 -23.87 10.48 15.52
CA MET A 22 -23.33 9.25 16.09
C MET A 22 -21.80 9.34 16.19
N PRO A 23 -21.17 8.67 17.18
CA PRO A 23 -19.71 8.62 17.25
C PRO A 23 -19.14 7.80 16.09
N ASP A 24 -17.97 8.21 15.60
CA ASP A 24 -17.18 7.41 14.66
C ASP A 24 -16.55 6.22 15.38
N TYR A 25 -16.74 5.03 14.83
CA TYR A 25 -16.17 3.78 15.36
C TYR A 25 -14.90 3.41 14.59
N LEU A 26 -13.87 4.23 14.74
CA LEU A 26 -12.58 4.02 14.06
C LEU A 26 -11.75 2.94 14.78
N PRO A 27 -10.96 2.12 14.04
CA PRO A 27 -9.97 1.23 14.62
C PRO A 27 -8.95 1.99 15.48
N THR A 28 -8.37 1.32 16.49
CA THR A 28 -7.33 1.91 17.33
C THR A 28 -6.02 2.08 16.58
N VAL A 29 -5.27 3.11 16.97
CA VAL A 29 -3.97 3.47 16.40
C VAL A 29 -2.93 3.35 17.52
N ASP A 30 -2.28 2.18 17.61
CA ASP A 30 -1.57 1.79 18.84
C ASP A 30 -0.11 2.25 18.91
N TYR A 31 0.53 2.46 17.76
CA TYR A 31 1.97 2.77 17.69
C TYR A 31 2.24 4.29 17.59
N PRO A 32 3.19 4.83 18.39
CA PRO A 32 3.61 6.23 18.29
C PRO A 32 4.18 6.56 16.92
N ARG A 33 3.88 7.78 16.44
CA ARG A 33 4.23 8.22 15.09
C ARG A 33 4.40 9.73 15.02
N THR A 34 5.10 10.17 13.99
CA THR A 34 5.13 11.58 13.59
C THR A 34 4.45 11.72 12.22
N PRO A 35 3.94 12.92 11.86
CA PRO A 35 3.40 13.15 10.52
C PRO A 35 4.40 12.96 9.38
N GLY A 36 5.70 12.82 9.70
CA GLY A 36 6.77 12.78 8.72
C GLY A 36 7.07 14.15 8.10
N TYR A 37 7.87 14.14 7.05
CA TYR A 37 8.23 15.33 6.28
C TYR A 37 8.36 14.98 4.79
N ARG A 38 8.17 15.99 3.93
CA ARG A 38 8.50 15.84 2.51
C ARG A 38 10.02 15.94 2.34
N PRO A 39 10.69 14.91 1.81
CA PRO A 39 12.13 14.94 1.64
C PRO A 39 12.55 15.99 0.59
N SER A 40 13.73 16.57 0.80
CA SER A 40 14.37 17.42 -0.20
C SER A 40 14.74 16.65 -1.48
N ALA A 41 15.06 17.36 -2.55
CA ALA A 41 15.52 16.73 -3.80
C ALA A 41 16.82 15.92 -3.61
N GLU A 42 17.67 16.30 -2.67
CA GLU A 42 18.90 15.57 -2.32
C GLU A 42 18.58 14.25 -1.61
N GLU A 43 17.57 14.23 -0.73
CA GLU A 43 17.11 13.03 -0.02
C GLU A 43 16.18 12.14 -0.87
N ASN A 44 15.75 12.61 -2.04
CA ASN A 44 14.77 11.93 -2.90
C ASN A 44 15.16 12.03 -4.39
N PRO A 45 16.38 11.58 -4.78
CA PRO A 45 16.90 11.79 -6.13
C PRO A 45 16.07 11.10 -7.22
N LEU A 46 15.36 10.01 -6.87
CA LEU A 46 14.49 9.26 -7.78
C LEU A 46 13.04 9.76 -7.79
N ASN A 47 12.70 10.76 -6.98
CA ASN A 47 11.32 11.18 -6.69
C ASN A 47 10.44 9.98 -6.28
N ALA A 48 11.00 9.04 -5.52
CA ALA A 48 10.36 7.79 -5.14
C ALA A 48 9.66 7.86 -3.77
N TRP A 49 10.02 8.84 -2.94
CA TRP A 49 9.32 9.18 -1.71
C TRP A 49 8.25 10.25 -1.95
N TYR A 50 7.11 10.11 -1.28
CA TYR A 50 6.15 11.20 -1.05
C TYR A 50 6.43 11.90 0.28
N VAL A 51 6.46 11.11 1.36
CA VAL A 51 6.75 11.55 2.73
C VAL A 51 7.66 10.52 3.39
N LYS A 52 8.70 10.97 4.09
CA LYS A 52 9.50 10.13 4.98
C LYS A 52 8.98 10.29 6.40
N CYS A 53 8.80 9.18 7.12
CA CYS A 53 8.39 9.17 8.52
C CYS A 53 9.10 8.02 9.24
N GLU A 54 8.83 7.85 10.53
CA GLU A 54 9.27 6.65 11.25
C GLU A 54 8.16 6.25 12.23
N VAL A 55 7.63 5.05 12.03
CA VAL A 55 6.67 4.40 12.94
C VAL A 55 7.24 3.04 13.31
N LYS A 56 7.70 2.92 14.56
CA LYS A 56 8.29 1.67 15.07
C LYS A 56 7.17 0.76 15.55
N GLY A 57 7.14 -0.46 14.99
CA GLY A 57 6.24 -1.52 15.45
C GLY A 57 6.67 -2.13 16.78
N ALA A 58 6.12 -3.31 17.06
CA ALA A 58 6.42 -4.11 18.23
C ALA A 58 7.94 -4.37 18.37
N PRO A 59 8.48 -4.45 19.60
CA PRO A 59 9.93 -4.63 19.82
C PRO A 59 10.48 -5.98 19.34
N ARG A 60 9.60 -6.94 19.02
CA ARG A 60 9.94 -8.29 18.55
C ARG A 60 8.88 -8.74 17.54
N GLY A 61 9.28 -9.62 16.65
CA GLY A 61 8.40 -10.23 15.66
C GLY A 61 9.19 -10.63 14.41
N PRO A 62 8.55 -11.28 13.44
CA PRO A 62 9.23 -11.76 12.23
C PRO A 62 9.82 -10.64 11.35
N LEU A 63 9.32 -9.41 11.46
CA LEU A 63 9.84 -8.24 10.74
C LEU A 63 10.71 -7.33 11.61
N ALA A 64 11.08 -7.75 12.82
CA ALA A 64 11.94 -6.94 13.69
C ALA A 64 13.26 -6.60 12.99
N GLY A 65 13.55 -5.29 12.92
CA GLY A 65 14.75 -4.76 12.24
C GLY A 65 14.60 -4.58 10.73
N LYS A 66 13.42 -4.82 10.14
CA LYS A 66 13.12 -4.56 8.74
C LYS A 66 12.40 -3.22 8.57
N THR A 67 12.83 -2.46 7.57
CA THR A 67 12.19 -1.22 7.12
C THR A 67 11.17 -1.49 6.02
N VAL A 68 10.01 -0.84 6.10
CA VAL A 68 8.92 -1.00 5.14
C VAL A 68 8.44 0.36 4.63
N ALA A 69 8.45 0.57 3.32
CA ALA A 69 7.76 1.69 2.70
C ALA A 69 6.31 1.29 2.31
N LEU A 70 5.36 2.20 2.47
CA LEU A 70 3.98 1.98 2.05
C LEU A 70 3.71 2.74 0.76
N LYS A 71 3.14 2.09 -0.27
CA LYS A 71 2.58 2.85 -1.41
C LYS A 71 1.63 3.93 -0.92
N ASP A 72 1.68 5.12 -1.53
CA ASP A 72 0.97 6.28 -0.99
C ASP A 72 -0.56 6.14 -0.95
N ASN A 73 -1.14 5.23 -1.74
CA ASN A 73 -2.57 4.91 -1.67
C ASN A 73 -2.99 4.05 -0.45
N ILE A 74 -2.04 3.66 0.40
CA ILE A 74 -2.27 2.92 1.66
C ILE A 74 -2.33 3.92 2.81
N SER A 75 -3.41 3.88 3.60
CA SER A 75 -3.58 4.74 4.76
C SER A 75 -2.64 4.35 5.90
N LEU A 76 -2.00 5.37 6.47
CA LEU A 76 -1.18 5.31 7.69
C LEU A 76 -1.63 6.48 8.56
N ALA A 77 -2.29 6.19 9.68
CA ALA A 77 -2.96 7.22 10.47
C ALA A 77 -1.99 8.35 10.84
N GLY A 78 -2.41 9.59 10.66
CA GLY A 78 -1.63 10.79 10.99
C GLY A 78 -0.48 11.12 10.03
N VAL A 79 -0.24 10.33 8.97
CA VAL A 79 0.79 10.60 7.95
C VAL A 79 0.12 11.00 6.63
N PRO A 80 0.48 12.15 6.03
CA PRO A 80 -0.15 12.62 4.80
C PRO A 80 -0.14 11.58 3.69
N MET A 81 -1.17 11.61 2.83
CA MET A 81 -1.25 10.82 1.61
C MET A 81 -1.97 11.61 0.50
N MET A 82 -1.59 11.42 -0.75
CA MET A 82 -2.25 12.05 -1.90
C MET A 82 -2.58 11.07 -3.04
N ASN A 83 -2.16 9.81 -2.99
CA ASN A 83 -2.39 8.82 -4.06
C ASN A 83 -1.93 9.34 -5.45
N GLY A 84 -0.80 10.05 -5.46
CA GLY A 84 -0.26 10.73 -6.64
C GLY A 84 -1.14 11.82 -7.25
N ALA A 85 -2.29 12.13 -6.65
CA ALA A 85 -3.32 13.00 -7.20
C ALA A 85 -3.35 14.34 -6.47
N SER A 86 -3.26 15.44 -7.22
CA SER A 86 -3.35 16.80 -6.66
C SER A 86 -4.67 17.09 -5.95
N THR A 87 -5.75 16.38 -6.29
CA THR A 87 -7.07 16.52 -5.66
C THR A 87 -7.15 15.95 -4.24
N LEU A 88 -6.17 15.12 -3.84
CA LEU A 88 -6.05 14.57 -2.49
C LEU A 88 -4.89 15.19 -1.71
N GLU A 89 -4.23 16.22 -2.24
CA GLU A 89 -3.16 16.88 -1.52
C GLU A 89 -3.68 17.49 -0.20
N GLY A 90 -2.97 17.19 0.90
CA GLY A 90 -3.35 17.62 2.24
C GLY A 90 -4.26 16.64 2.99
N TYR A 91 -4.72 15.56 2.36
CA TYR A 91 -5.44 14.51 3.07
C TYR A 91 -4.52 13.75 4.05
N ILE A 92 -5.00 13.58 5.28
CA ILE A 92 -4.34 12.82 6.34
C ILE A 92 -5.38 11.81 6.84
N PRO A 93 -5.15 10.50 6.69
CA PRO A 93 -6.08 9.50 7.17
C PRO A 93 -6.03 9.40 8.70
N ASP A 94 -7.17 9.09 9.31
CA ASP A 94 -7.28 8.86 10.76
C ASP A 94 -7.08 7.39 11.15
N VAL A 95 -6.96 6.49 10.18
CA VAL A 95 -6.88 5.04 10.37
C VAL A 95 -5.65 4.44 9.70
N ASP A 96 -5.14 3.37 10.30
CA ASP A 96 -4.17 2.48 9.67
C ASP A 96 -4.91 1.49 8.77
N ALA A 97 -4.35 1.21 7.59
CA ALA A 97 -4.78 0.06 6.80
C ALA A 97 -4.49 -1.24 7.56
N THR A 98 -5.28 -2.29 7.36
CA THR A 98 -5.08 -3.57 8.07
C THR A 98 -3.64 -4.11 7.89
N VAL A 99 -3.08 -3.96 6.68
CA VAL A 99 -1.70 -4.37 6.39
C VAL A 99 -0.66 -3.57 7.20
N VAL A 100 -0.95 -2.30 7.51
CA VAL A 100 -0.08 -1.44 8.34
C VAL A 100 -0.04 -1.97 9.76
N THR A 101 -1.21 -2.22 10.36
CA THR A 101 -1.31 -2.79 11.71
C THR A 101 -0.56 -4.12 11.79
N ARG A 102 -0.77 -5.03 10.82
CA ARG A 102 -0.07 -6.33 10.76
C ARG A 102 1.45 -6.20 10.67
N ILE A 103 1.94 -5.26 9.86
CA ILE A 103 3.39 -5.00 9.71
C ILE A 103 3.98 -4.49 11.04
N LEU A 104 3.32 -3.55 11.69
CA LEU A 104 3.77 -2.99 12.96
C LEU A 104 3.72 -4.04 14.09
N ASP A 105 2.65 -4.83 14.18
CA ASP A 105 2.54 -5.93 15.14
C ASP A 105 3.60 -7.01 14.94
N ALA A 106 4.02 -7.23 13.69
CA ALA A 106 5.13 -8.11 13.35
C ALA A 106 6.53 -7.52 13.62
N GLY A 107 6.60 -6.29 14.14
CA GLY A 107 7.83 -5.59 14.50
C GLY A 107 8.52 -4.85 13.35
N GLY A 108 7.85 -4.70 12.20
CA GLY A 108 8.35 -3.89 11.10
C GLY A 108 8.40 -2.41 11.47
N THR A 109 9.35 -1.68 10.89
CA THR A 109 9.41 -0.22 11.01
C THR A 109 8.94 0.41 9.71
N ILE A 110 7.85 1.18 9.76
CA ILE A 110 7.35 1.90 8.59
C ILE A 110 8.11 3.22 8.47
N VAL A 111 8.76 3.44 7.32
CA VAL A 111 9.70 4.55 7.11
C VAL A 111 9.22 5.63 6.14
N GLY A 112 8.01 5.49 5.61
CA GLY A 112 7.44 6.51 4.75
C GLY A 112 6.37 6.02 3.78
N LYS A 113 5.88 6.99 3.01
CA LYS A 113 4.94 6.81 1.91
C LYS A 113 5.71 6.90 0.60
N ALA A 114 5.62 5.86 -0.21
CA ALA A 114 6.24 5.74 -1.50
C ALA A 114 5.34 6.29 -2.60
N HIS A 115 5.95 7.01 -3.53
CA HIS A 115 5.33 7.56 -4.73
C HIS A 115 4.46 6.53 -5.46
N CYS A 116 3.28 6.97 -5.93
CA CYS A 116 2.47 6.22 -6.88
C CYS A 116 1.88 7.10 -7.98
N GLU A 117 1.42 6.48 -9.06
CA GLU A 117 0.79 7.19 -10.18
C GLU A 117 -0.53 7.88 -9.77
N TYR A 118 -0.99 8.85 -10.56
CA TYR A 118 -2.21 9.61 -10.31
C TYR A 118 -3.42 8.68 -10.20
N PHE A 119 -4.01 8.58 -9.00
CA PHE A 119 -5.06 7.60 -8.67
C PHE A 119 -4.70 6.16 -9.04
N CYS A 120 -3.41 5.84 -9.08
CA CYS A 120 -2.88 4.54 -9.49
C CYS A 120 -3.20 4.11 -10.94
N LEU A 121 -3.68 5.00 -11.82
CA LEU A 121 -4.16 4.70 -13.17
C LEU A 121 -3.08 4.86 -14.27
N SER A 122 -1.91 4.28 -14.06
CA SER A 122 -0.84 4.23 -15.08
C SER A 122 0.12 3.07 -14.83
N GLY A 123 0.60 2.46 -15.92
CA GLY A 123 1.66 1.46 -15.90
C GLY A 123 3.08 2.04 -16.05
N GLY A 124 3.19 3.35 -16.29
CA GLY A 124 4.46 4.09 -16.27
C GLY A 124 4.72 4.74 -14.91
N SER A 125 5.68 5.66 -14.85
CA SER A 125 6.03 6.40 -13.62
C SER A 125 6.07 7.91 -13.83
N HIS A 126 5.05 8.49 -14.47
CA HIS A 126 5.08 9.86 -15.02
C HIS A 126 3.82 10.68 -14.76
N THR A 127 2.81 10.11 -14.12
CA THR A 127 1.50 10.77 -13.98
C THR A 127 1.29 11.44 -12.62
N ASN A 128 2.06 11.09 -11.59
CA ASN A 128 1.96 11.72 -10.28
C ASN A 128 2.10 13.24 -10.39
N ALA A 129 1.23 13.97 -9.68
CA ALA A 129 1.24 15.42 -9.64
C ALA A 129 2.56 16.04 -9.13
N THR A 130 3.38 15.30 -8.38
CA THR A 130 4.71 15.74 -7.92
C THR A 130 5.83 15.46 -8.95
N GLY A 131 5.48 15.04 -10.16
CA GLY A 131 6.44 14.74 -11.24
C GLY A 131 6.71 13.24 -11.42
N PRO A 132 7.60 12.85 -12.34
CA PRO A 132 7.89 11.44 -12.61
C PRO A 132 8.76 10.81 -11.51
N CYS A 133 8.58 9.52 -11.26
CA CYS A 133 9.53 8.69 -10.51
C CYS A 133 10.52 8.02 -11.48
N HIS A 134 11.79 8.02 -11.13
CA HIS A 134 12.88 7.55 -11.99
C HIS A 134 13.35 6.15 -11.64
N ASN A 135 13.70 5.38 -12.68
CA ASN A 135 14.25 4.04 -12.51
C ASN A 135 15.64 4.09 -11.85
N PRO A 136 15.91 3.30 -10.79
CA PRO A 136 17.21 3.29 -10.12
C PRO A 136 18.35 2.78 -11.01
N HIS A 137 18.06 1.96 -12.02
CA HIS A 137 19.07 1.49 -12.98
C HIS A 137 19.43 2.53 -14.04
N ARG A 138 18.55 3.53 -14.25
CA ARG A 138 18.77 4.58 -15.25
C ARG A 138 17.91 5.81 -14.97
N MET A 139 18.54 6.87 -14.47
CA MET A 139 17.89 8.17 -14.28
C MET A 139 17.19 8.65 -15.56
N GLY A 140 16.00 9.24 -15.43
CA GLY A 140 15.18 9.70 -16.56
C GLY A 140 14.35 8.61 -17.27
N TYR A 141 14.50 7.33 -16.89
CA TYR A 141 13.69 6.23 -17.43
C TYR A 141 12.56 5.86 -16.47
N SER A 142 11.51 5.22 -17.02
CA SER A 142 10.36 4.78 -16.25
C SER A 142 10.74 3.72 -15.22
N ALA A 143 10.31 3.91 -13.96
CA ALA A 143 10.34 2.90 -12.90
C ALA A 143 9.19 1.88 -13.02
N GLY A 144 8.31 2.02 -14.03
CA GLY A 144 7.04 1.29 -14.13
C GLY A 144 6.04 1.78 -13.06
N GLY A 145 4.78 1.33 -13.12
CA GLY A 145 3.77 1.79 -12.16
C GLY A 145 2.56 0.89 -12.03
N SER A 146 1.62 1.21 -11.14
CA SER A 146 1.54 2.44 -10.36
C SER A 146 2.29 2.43 -9.02
N SER A 147 2.88 1.30 -8.60
CA SER A 147 3.73 1.23 -7.40
C SER A 147 5.19 1.61 -7.72
N SER A 148 5.36 2.70 -8.47
CA SER A 148 6.65 3.18 -9.01
C SER A 148 7.67 3.45 -7.91
N GLY A 149 7.27 4.22 -6.90
CA GLY A 149 8.11 4.53 -5.74
C GLY A 149 8.49 3.27 -4.97
N SER A 150 7.54 2.38 -4.68
CA SER A 150 7.81 1.12 -3.97
C SER A 150 8.86 0.27 -4.69
N GLY A 151 8.75 0.14 -6.02
CA GLY A 151 9.73 -0.58 -6.84
C GLY A 151 11.10 0.08 -6.82
N ALA A 152 11.15 1.40 -6.99
CA ALA A 152 12.39 2.18 -7.02
C ALA A 152 13.13 2.13 -5.67
N LEU A 153 12.44 2.34 -4.55
CA LEU A 153 13.02 2.34 -3.20
C LEU A 153 13.59 0.99 -2.79
N VAL A 154 12.88 -0.10 -3.10
CA VAL A 154 13.38 -1.46 -2.84
C VAL A 154 14.61 -1.75 -3.70
N ALA A 155 14.55 -1.43 -5.00
CA ALA A 155 15.63 -1.72 -5.92
C ALA A 155 16.89 -0.85 -5.71
N SER A 156 16.75 0.37 -5.19
CA SER A 156 17.87 1.22 -4.79
C SER A 156 18.46 0.84 -3.41
N GLY A 157 17.77 -0.03 -2.66
CA GLY A 157 18.18 -0.43 -1.31
C GLY A 157 17.91 0.63 -0.24
N GLU A 158 17.01 1.59 -0.50
CA GLU A 158 16.58 2.56 0.52
C GLU A 158 15.66 1.96 1.57
N VAL A 159 14.97 0.87 1.25
CA VAL A 159 14.17 0.07 2.20
C VAL A 159 14.36 -1.42 1.98
N ASP A 160 14.18 -2.22 3.03
CA ASP A 160 14.22 -3.68 2.93
C ASP A 160 13.03 -4.22 2.13
N MET A 161 11.85 -3.66 2.38
CA MET A 161 10.58 -4.10 1.82
C MET A 161 9.67 -2.91 1.51
N ALA A 162 8.71 -3.11 0.63
CA ALA A 162 7.64 -2.16 0.39
C ALA A 162 6.30 -2.86 0.15
N MET A 163 5.23 -2.15 0.44
CA MET A 163 3.88 -2.50 0.02
C MET A 163 3.58 -1.84 -1.33
N GLY A 164 2.87 -2.58 -2.19
CA GLY A 164 2.33 -2.07 -3.46
C GLY A 164 0.85 -2.38 -3.64
N GLY A 165 0.26 -1.84 -4.70
CA GLY A 165 -1.10 -2.14 -5.14
C GLY A 165 -1.09 -2.59 -6.61
N ASP A 166 -1.93 -3.56 -6.99
CA ASP A 166 -1.96 -4.17 -8.31
C ASP A 166 -3.40 -4.42 -8.78
N GLN A 167 -3.86 -3.58 -9.71
CA GLN A 167 -5.12 -3.74 -10.41
C GLN A 167 -4.94 -4.37 -11.79
N GLY A 168 -3.91 -3.93 -12.52
CA GLY A 168 -3.60 -4.41 -13.86
C GLY A 168 -2.14 -4.81 -14.06
N GLY A 169 -1.37 -4.98 -12.98
CA GLY A 169 0.07 -5.21 -13.04
C GLY A 169 0.88 -4.28 -12.14
N SER A 170 0.24 -3.44 -11.33
CA SER A 170 0.90 -2.34 -10.64
C SER A 170 1.85 -2.70 -9.51
N ILE A 171 1.95 -3.97 -9.10
CA ILE A 171 3.07 -4.50 -8.30
C ILE A 171 4.13 -5.11 -9.22
N ARG A 172 3.68 -5.93 -10.18
CA ARG A 172 4.56 -6.76 -11.02
C ARG A 172 5.35 -5.96 -12.07
N MET A 173 4.74 -4.95 -12.69
CA MET A 173 5.37 -4.08 -13.69
C MET A 173 6.52 -3.25 -13.10
N PRO A 174 6.34 -2.47 -12.01
CA PRO A 174 7.45 -1.73 -11.42
C PRO A 174 8.52 -2.67 -10.85
N ALA A 175 8.14 -3.84 -10.31
CA ALA A 175 9.12 -4.84 -9.90
C ALA A 175 10.00 -5.32 -11.08
N ALA A 176 9.39 -5.63 -12.23
CA ALA A 176 10.11 -6.02 -13.43
C ALA A 176 11.00 -4.88 -13.98
N TYR A 177 10.51 -3.64 -13.97
CA TYR A 177 11.24 -2.48 -14.51
C TYR A 177 12.43 -2.09 -13.62
N CYS A 178 12.25 -2.15 -12.30
CA CYS A 178 13.27 -1.81 -11.32
C CYS A 178 14.14 -3.02 -10.90
N GLY A 179 13.88 -4.23 -11.40
CA GLY A 179 14.70 -5.40 -11.09
C GLY A 179 14.59 -5.87 -9.63
N CYS A 180 13.39 -5.81 -9.04
CA CYS A 180 13.09 -6.37 -7.72
C CYS A 180 11.97 -7.42 -7.80
N TYR A 181 11.58 -8.01 -6.67
CA TYR A 181 10.56 -9.06 -6.60
C TYR A 181 9.24 -8.45 -6.16
N GLY A 182 8.21 -8.57 -6.99
CA GLY A 182 6.85 -8.11 -6.68
C GLY A 182 5.85 -9.24 -6.85
N LEU A 183 5.05 -9.50 -5.81
CA LEU A 183 4.02 -10.52 -5.83
C LEU A 183 2.64 -9.88 -5.74
N LYS A 184 1.80 -10.16 -6.74
CA LYS A 184 0.35 -9.96 -6.63
C LYS A 184 -0.26 -11.23 -6.03
N PRO A 185 -0.79 -11.20 -4.81
CA PRO A 185 -1.42 -12.37 -4.20
C PRO A 185 -2.69 -12.79 -4.93
N THR A 186 -3.27 -13.91 -4.50
CA THR A 186 -4.65 -14.29 -4.86
C THR A 186 -5.62 -13.19 -4.40
N HIS A 187 -6.63 -12.87 -5.21
CA HIS A 187 -7.65 -11.88 -4.84
C HIS A 187 -8.32 -12.25 -3.51
N GLY A 188 -8.45 -11.29 -2.60
CA GLY A 188 -8.97 -11.51 -1.25
C GLY A 188 -8.00 -12.18 -0.25
N LEU A 189 -6.80 -12.62 -0.66
CA LEU A 189 -5.83 -13.21 0.28
C LEU A 189 -5.28 -12.18 1.28
N VAL A 190 -4.94 -10.99 0.78
CA VAL A 190 -4.49 -9.86 1.59
C VAL A 190 -5.63 -8.84 1.60
N PRO A 191 -6.05 -8.34 2.78
CA PRO A 191 -7.15 -7.38 2.87
C PRO A 191 -6.77 -6.05 2.22
N TYR A 192 -7.76 -5.44 1.58
CA TYR A 192 -7.65 -4.11 0.95
C TYR A 192 -8.17 -2.99 1.85
N THR A 193 -8.59 -3.31 3.08
CA THR A 193 -9.07 -2.35 4.09
C THR A 193 -8.03 -1.25 4.36
N GLY A 194 -8.46 0.01 4.23
CA GLY A 194 -7.60 1.19 4.37
C GLY A 194 -6.67 1.44 3.18
N VAL A 195 -6.87 0.76 2.05
CA VAL A 195 -6.21 1.08 0.78
C VAL A 195 -7.22 1.72 -0.16
N MET A 196 -6.87 2.84 -0.81
CA MET A 196 -7.79 3.54 -1.70
C MET A 196 -8.20 2.64 -2.88
N PRO A 197 -9.51 2.34 -3.04
CA PRO A 197 -10.00 1.44 -4.08
C PRO A 197 -9.93 2.09 -5.46
N ILE A 198 -9.78 1.25 -6.49
CA ILE A 198 -10.06 1.65 -7.89
C ILE A 198 -11.29 0.88 -8.37
N GLU A 199 -11.20 -0.45 -8.34
CA GLU A 199 -12.29 -1.33 -8.73
C GLU A 199 -12.19 -2.63 -7.93
N THR A 200 -13.23 -2.90 -7.14
CA THR A 200 -13.25 -3.91 -6.08
C THR A 200 -12.89 -5.32 -6.54
N THR A 201 -13.24 -5.69 -7.76
CA THR A 201 -13.03 -7.05 -8.29
C THR A 201 -11.60 -7.30 -8.76
N ILE A 202 -10.79 -6.24 -8.91
CA ILE A 202 -9.41 -6.32 -9.38
C ILE A 202 -8.40 -5.70 -8.42
N ASP A 203 -8.83 -5.06 -7.34
CA ASP A 203 -7.95 -4.51 -6.31
C ASP A 203 -7.16 -5.60 -5.58
N HIS A 204 -5.82 -5.50 -5.64
CA HIS A 204 -4.90 -6.31 -4.83
C HIS A 204 -3.87 -5.42 -4.15
N THR A 205 -3.42 -5.79 -2.95
CA THR A 205 -2.20 -5.26 -2.33
C THR A 205 -1.24 -6.41 -2.02
N GLY A 206 0.06 -6.13 -1.99
CA GLY A 206 1.06 -7.18 -1.84
C GLY A 206 2.49 -6.68 -1.72
N PRO A 207 3.43 -7.61 -1.46
CA PRO A 207 4.81 -7.29 -1.11
C PRO A 207 5.70 -7.03 -2.33
N MET A 208 6.63 -6.09 -2.16
CA MET A 208 7.75 -5.80 -3.06
C MET A 208 9.05 -5.85 -2.25
N THR A 209 10.05 -6.65 -2.68
CA THR A 209 11.26 -6.95 -1.90
C THR A 209 12.47 -7.21 -2.80
N GLN A 210 13.68 -7.27 -2.21
CA GLN A 210 14.91 -7.59 -2.97
C GLN A 210 15.14 -9.09 -3.21
N ASN A 211 14.38 -9.96 -2.54
CA ASN A 211 14.50 -11.41 -2.71
C ASN A 211 13.16 -12.12 -2.41
N VAL A 212 13.04 -13.36 -2.89
CA VAL A 212 11.84 -14.20 -2.75
C VAL A 212 11.56 -14.56 -1.28
N ALA A 213 12.59 -14.72 -0.45
CA ALA A 213 12.42 -15.12 0.94
C ALA A 213 11.74 -14.01 1.76
N ASP A 214 12.21 -12.77 1.62
CA ASP A 214 11.57 -11.59 2.21
C ASP A 214 10.17 -11.37 1.64
N ASN A 215 9.95 -11.68 0.35
CA ASN A 215 8.63 -11.57 -0.27
C ASN A 215 7.62 -12.54 0.37
N ALA A 216 8.03 -13.79 0.58
CA ALA A 216 7.24 -14.80 1.26
C ALA A 216 7.00 -14.45 2.73
N LEU A 217 8.01 -13.93 3.43
CA LEU A 217 7.92 -13.49 4.82
C LEU A 217 6.92 -12.33 4.99
N LEU A 218 7.00 -11.30 4.15
CA LEU A 218 6.06 -10.19 4.22
C LEU A 218 4.64 -10.64 3.85
N LEU A 219 4.47 -11.52 2.85
CA LEU A 219 3.17 -12.12 2.54
C LEU A 219 2.59 -12.87 3.75
N GLU A 220 3.40 -13.63 4.47
CA GLU A 220 3.01 -14.41 5.65
C GLU A 220 2.44 -13.51 6.76
N VAL A 221 3.03 -12.31 6.91
CA VAL A 221 2.58 -11.32 7.89
C VAL A 221 1.26 -10.64 7.49
N ILE A 222 1.11 -10.29 6.21
CA ILE A 222 -0.02 -9.45 5.78
C ILE A 222 -1.24 -10.25 5.31
N ALA A 223 -1.12 -11.54 5.00
CA ALA A 223 -2.21 -12.36 4.49
C ALA A 223 -3.21 -12.75 5.60
N GLY A 224 -4.46 -12.98 5.21
CA GLY A 224 -5.53 -13.47 6.09
C GLY A 224 -6.72 -12.53 6.17
N GLU A 225 -7.85 -13.08 6.60
CA GLU A 225 -9.11 -12.36 6.78
C GLU A 225 -9.00 -11.26 7.83
N ASP A 226 -9.66 -10.13 7.61
CA ASP A 226 -9.77 -9.04 8.59
C ASP A 226 -11.20 -8.78 9.07
N GLY A 227 -12.20 -9.39 8.42
CA GLY A 227 -13.62 -9.25 8.76
C GLY A 227 -14.24 -7.92 8.30
N LEU A 228 -13.51 -7.09 7.55
CA LEU A 228 -13.95 -5.77 7.08
C LEU A 228 -13.99 -5.69 5.55
N ASP A 229 -13.07 -6.37 4.85
CA ASP A 229 -12.97 -6.28 3.40
C ASP A 229 -13.93 -7.25 2.68
N PRO A 230 -14.93 -6.75 1.94
CA PRO A 230 -15.89 -7.60 1.21
C PRO A 230 -15.26 -8.40 0.07
N ARG A 231 -13.98 -8.17 -0.26
CA ARG A 231 -13.23 -8.95 -1.26
C ARG A 231 -12.77 -10.30 -0.72
N GLN A 232 -12.82 -10.52 0.60
CA GLN A 232 -12.29 -11.74 1.22
C GLN A 232 -13.35 -12.84 1.29
N TYR A 233 -13.16 -13.89 0.48
CA TYR A 233 -14.04 -15.06 0.44
C TYR A 233 -13.39 -16.25 1.18
N ALA A 234 -13.23 -16.12 2.51
CA ALA A 234 -12.58 -17.12 3.37
C ALA A 234 -11.17 -17.53 2.86
N PRO A 235 -10.21 -16.59 2.82
CA PRO A 235 -8.88 -16.85 2.29
C PRO A 235 -8.15 -17.93 3.10
N ARG A 236 -7.44 -18.82 2.41
CA ARG A 236 -6.55 -19.80 3.06
C ARG A 236 -5.15 -19.24 3.15
N VAL A 237 -4.65 -19.11 4.37
CA VAL A 237 -3.26 -18.71 4.65
C VAL A 237 -2.39 -19.92 4.94
N ASP A 238 -1.08 -19.75 4.76
CA ASP A 238 -0.07 -20.78 5.04
C ASP A 238 1.23 -20.11 5.51
N HIS A 239 2.16 -20.91 6.04
CA HIS A 239 3.53 -20.49 6.34
C HIS A 239 4.35 -20.52 5.05
N TYR A 240 4.23 -19.49 4.21
CA TYR A 240 4.84 -19.45 2.88
C TYR A 240 6.36 -19.59 2.92
N THR A 241 7.00 -19.11 3.98
CA THR A 241 8.45 -19.26 4.18
C THR A 241 8.88 -20.72 4.28
N SER A 242 8.02 -21.63 4.77
CA SER A 242 8.29 -23.06 4.87
C SER A 242 8.37 -23.78 3.51
N ALA A 243 7.93 -23.14 2.43
CA ALA A 243 8.00 -23.67 1.08
C ALA A 243 9.36 -23.44 0.41
N LEU A 244 10.16 -22.51 0.93
CA LEU A 244 11.48 -22.18 0.41
C LEU A 244 12.42 -23.38 0.49
N GLY A 245 13.27 -23.57 -0.51
CA GLY A 245 14.28 -24.63 -0.53
C GLY A 245 13.78 -26.05 -0.82
N ARG A 246 12.46 -26.28 -0.95
CA ARG A 246 11.90 -27.61 -1.29
C ARG A 246 12.32 -28.12 -2.68
N GLY A 247 12.84 -27.25 -3.54
CA GLY A 247 13.23 -27.56 -4.92
C GLY A 247 12.04 -27.67 -5.86
N VAL A 248 12.32 -27.83 -7.16
CA VAL A 248 11.31 -27.80 -8.24
C VAL A 248 11.25 -29.11 -9.03
N ARG A 249 11.88 -30.18 -8.54
CA ARG A 249 11.92 -31.48 -9.23
C ARG A 249 10.49 -32.01 -9.42
N GLY A 250 10.12 -32.27 -10.66
CA GLY A 250 8.81 -32.82 -11.02
C GLY A 250 7.70 -31.79 -11.18
N LEU A 251 7.97 -30.50 -10.96
CA LEU A 251 7.00 -29.45 -11.29
C LEU A 251 6.81 -29.36 -12.82
N LYS A 252 5.55 -29.13 -13.23
CA LYS A 252 5.19 -28.89 -14.63
C LYS A 252 5.08 -27.38 -14.84
N ILE A 253 5.86 -26.84 -15.77
CA ILE A 253 5.87 -25.42 -16.11
C ILE A 253 5.27 -25.26 -17.51
N GLY A 254 4.16 -24.52 -17.62
CA GLY A 254 3.56 -24.16 -18.90
C GLY A 254 4.15 -22.87 -19.44
N VAL A 255 4.60 -22.89 -20.69
CA VAL A 255 4.95 -21.67 -21.45
C VAL A 255 3.72 -21.34 -22.28
N VAL A 256 3.12 -20.18 -22.01
CA VAL A 256 1.87 -19.70 -22.66
C VAL A 256 2.16 -19.27 -24.09
#